data_AF-A0A7S4GZF1-F1
#
_entry.id   AF-A0A7S4GZF1-F1
#
_cell.length_a   1.000
_cell.length_b   1.000
_cell.length_c   1.000
_cell.angle_alpha   90.00
_cell.angle_beta   90.00
_cell.angle_gamma   90.00
#
_symmetry.space_group_name_H-M   'P 1'
#
loop_
_entity.id
_entity.type
_entity.pdbx_description
1 polymer ?
#
loop_
_entity_poly.entity_id
_entity_poly.type
_entity_poly.pdbx_seq_one_letter_code
_entity_poly.pdbx_strand_id
1 'polypeptide(L)'
;MSSIPVAGPGIGIVRNNMKEARKRGEPRGMALPLTYYWFYQKVRNKGPWDYKQFDPYWADFGNFNFGATGFAAGIPVNILLMGAGWAQTRAKTSRSEWGKWYKDPPYGDDPTDQYWIKEGVKYAVENGY
;
A
#
# COMPACT_ATOMS: atom_id res chain seq x y z
N MET A 1 4.23 18.18 -2.23
CA MET A 1 2.82 17.85 -1.98
C MET A 1 2.48 16.58 -2.73
N SER A 2 1.98 15.57 -2.02
CA SER A 2 1.46 14.33 -2.62
C SER A 2 0.16 14.60 -3.37
N SER A 3 -0.03 13.90 -4.48
CA SER A 3 -1.31 13.75 -5.15
C SER A 3 -2.23 12.90 -4.30
N ILE A 4 -3.50 13.30 -4.17
CA ILE A 4 -4.50 12.58 -3.39
C ILE A 4 -5.56 12.02 -4.36
N PRO A 5 -5.88 10.71 -4.29
CA PRO A 5 -6.96 10.12 -5.08
C PRO A 5 -8.30 10.84 -4.85
N VAL A 6 -9.01 11.15 -5.93
CA VAL A 6 -10.33 11.82 -5.86
C VAL A 6 -11.43 10.83 -5.49
N ALA A 7 -11.38 9.61 -6.05
CA ALA A 7 -12.32 8.55 -5.75
C ALA A 7 -11.90 7.83 -4.45
N GLY A 8 -12.86 7.53 -3.58
CA GLY A 8 -12.64 6.80 -2.33
C GLY A 8 -13.41 7.38 -1.15
N PRO A 9 -13.30 6.77 0.04
CA PRO A 9 -13.98 7.20 1.26
C PRO A 9 -13.37 8.46 1.90
N GLY A 10 -12.43 9.11 1.20
CA GLY A 10 -11.82 10.38 1.59
C GLY A 10 -10.54 10.26 2.42
N ILE A 11 -9.73 11.31 2.38
CA ILE A 11 -8.40 11.36 2.98
C ILE A 11 -8.41 11.21 4.51
N GLY A 12 -9.53 11.54 5.17
CA GLY A 12 -9.69 11.35 6.62
C GLY A 12 -9.53 9.90 7.06
N ILE A 13 -9.98 8.95 6.22
CA ILE A 13 -9.82 7.51 6.47
C ILE A 13 -8.35 7.10 6.42
N VAL A 14 -7.59 7.59 5.44
CA VAL A 14 -6.15 7.30 5.34
C VAL A 14 -5.40 7.81 6.56
N ARG A 15 -5.72 9.02 7.06
CA ARG A 15 -5.11 9.53 8.29
C ARG A 15 -5.41 8.65 9.50
N ASN A 16 -6.64 8.16 9.63
CA ASN A 16 -7.01 7.26 10.73
C ASN A 16 -6.28 5.92 10.62
N ASN A 17 -6.17 5.37 9.40
CA ASN A 17 -5.43 4.13 9.17
C ASN A 17 -3.92 4.31 9.44
N MET A 18 -3.31 5.45 9.07
CA MET A 18 -1.91 5.74 9.39
C MET A 18 -1.69 5.83 10.90
N LYS A 19 -2.62 6.43 11.65
CA LYS A 19 -2.58 6.45 13.11
C LYS A 19 -2.68 5.03 13.69
N GLU A 20 -3.55 4.18 13.14
CA GLU A 20 -3.64 2.77 13.54
C GLU A 20 -2.33 2.03 13.25
N ALA A 21 -1.79 2.20 12.03
CA ALA A 21 -0.55 1.61 11.58
C ALA A 21 0.64 2.02 12.45
N ARG A 22 0.77 3.29 12.82
CA ARG A 22 1.84 3.75 13.71
C ARG A 22 1.76 3.17 15.12
N LYS A 23 0.55 2.92 15.64
CA LYS A 23 0.35 2.31 16.98
C LYS A 23 0.70 0.82 17.01
N ARG A 24 0.58 0.14 15.87
CA ARG A 24 0.83 -1.31 15.71
C ARG A 24 2.17 -1.60 15.04
N GLY A 25 2.80 -0.57 14.52
CA GLY A 25 4.05 -0.60 13.79
C GLY A 25 5.25 -0.34 14.70
N GLU A 26 6.41 -0.38 14.07
CA GLU A 26 7.70 -0.23 14.71
C GLU A 26 8.39 1.03 14.16
N PRO A 27 9.54 1.45 14.73
CA PRO A 27 10.38 2.47 14.11
C PRO A 27 10.65 2.15 12.63
N ARG A 28 10.83 3.21 11.82
CA ARG A 28 10.95 3.09 10.36
C ARG A 28 12.06 2.09 9.98
N GLY A 29 11.73 1.14 9.11
CA GLY A 29 12.66 0.13 8.62
C GLY A 29 12.89 -1.05 9.57
N MET A 30 12.20 -1.10 10.72
CA MET A 30 12.35 -2.14 11.74
C MET A 30 11.08 -3.00 11.93
N ALA A 31 10.18 -3.03 10.94
CA ALA A 31 8.96 -3.82 11.01
C ALA A 31 9.27 -5.28 11.41
N LEU A 32 8.70 -5.73 12.53
CA LEU A 32 8.85 -7.09 13.03
C LEU A 32 7.89 -8.05 12.33
N PRO A 33 8.09 -9.37 12.41
CA PRO A 33 7.16 -10.35 11.82
C PRO A 33 5.69 -10.14 12.21
N LEU A 34 5.44 -9.72 13.45
CA LEU A 34 4.09 -9.39 13.93
C LEU A 34 3.49 -8.17 13.21
N THR A 35 4.30 -7.14 12.91
CA THR A 35 3.88 -5.97 12.13
C THR A 35 3.48 -6.38 10.72
N TYR A 36 4.29 -7.22 10.05
CA TYR A 36 3.97 -7.75 8.73
C TYR A 36 2.69 -8.58 8.73
N TYR A 37 2.54 -9.46 9.72
CA TYR A 37 1.34 -10.30 9.83
C TYR A 37 0.07 -9.47 10.03
N TRP A 38 0.11 -8.52 10.97
CA TRP A 38 -1.02 -7.61 11.20
C TRP A 38 -1.33 -6.77 9.95
N PHE A 39 -0.31 -6.21 9.30
CA PHE A 39 -0.50 -5.41 8.10
C PHE A 39 -1.10 -6.23 6.96
N TYR A 40 -0.61 -7.45 6.75
CA TYR A 40 -1.17 -8.39 5.78
C TYR A 40 -2.65 -8.70 6.06
N GLN A 41 -3.04 -8.89 7.32
CA GLN A 41 -4.44 -9.11 7.68
C GLN A 41 -5.34 -7.92 7.31
N LYS A 42 -4.81 -6.69 7.32
CA LYS A 42 -5.53 -5.48 6.93
C LYS A 42 -5.75 -5.38 5.42
N VAL A 43 -4.72 -5.67 4.63
CA VAL A 43 -4.65 -5.35 3.19
C VAL A 43 -4.91 -6.52 2.24
N ARG A 44 -4.94 -7.76 2.75
CA ARG A 44 -5.24 -8.95 1.94
C ARG A 44 -6.64 -8.88 1.31
N ASN A 45 -6.89 -9.73 0.31
CA ASN A 45 -8.23 -9.90 -0.27
C ASN A 45 -9.30 -10.09 0.83
N LYS A 46 -10.38 -9.31 0.72
CA LYS A 46 -11.48 -9.20 1.72
C LYS A 46 -11.01 -8.72 3.11
N GLY A 47 -9.85 -8.10 3.19
CA GLY A 47 -9.35 -7.45 4.38
C GLY A 47 -10.07 -6.12 4.63
N PRO A 48 -9.99 -5.58 5.85
CA PRO A 48 -10.60 -4.29 6.18
C PRO A 48 -10.18 -3.11 5.28
N TRP A 49 -9.00 -3.17 4.67
CA TRP A 49 -8.46 -2.12 3.79
C TRP A 49 -8.44 -2.55 2.31
N ASP A 50 -9.19 -3.59 1.94
CA ASP A 50 -9.41 -3.97 0.55
C ASP A 50 -10.53 -3.11 -0.07
N TYR A 51 -10.18 -1.86 -0.40
CA TYR A 51 -11.15 -0.87 -0.86
C TYR A 51 -11.82 -1.24 -2.19
N LYS A 52 -11.15 -2.04 -3.03
CA LYS A 52 -11.69 -2.55 -4.31
C LYS A 52 -12.93 -3.44 -4.10
N GLN A 53 -13.15 -4.01 -2.91
CA GLN A 53 -14.35 -4.80 -2.59
C GLN A 53 -15.60 -3.93 -2.37
N PHE A 54 -15.42 -2.67 -1.97
CA PHE A 54 -16.54 -1.75 -1.77
C PHE A 54 -16.93 -1.10 -3.09
N ASP A 55 -15.93 -0.64 -3.84
CA ASP A 55 -16.11 -0.07 -5.17
C ASP A 55 -14.84 -0.34 -6.01
N PRO A 56 -14.95 -1.01 -7.18
CA PRO A 56 -13.81 -1.25 -8.07
C PRO A 56 -13.05 0.01 -8.48
N TYR A 57 -13.72 1.18 -8.54
CA TYR A 57 -13.08 2.45 -8.89
C TYR A 57 -12.20 3.03 -7.77
N TRP A 58 -12.17 2.41 -6.59
CA TRP A 58 -11.34 2.83 -5.47
C TRP A 58 -9.97 2.14 -5.44
N ALA A 59 -9.54 1.60 -6.58
CA ALA A 59 -8.22 0.99 -6.76
C ALA A 59 -7.08 1.92 -6.32
N ASP A 60 -7.06 3.13 -6.88
CA ASP A 60 -6.06 4.16 -6.61
C ASP A 60 -6.03 4.56 -5.13
N PHE A 61 -7.20 4.69 -4.51
CA PHE A 61 -7.32 4.94 -3.09
C PHE A 61 -6.74 3.79 -2.25
N GLY A 62 -7.02 2.55 -2.64
CA GLY A 62 -6.48 1.37 -1.96
C GLY A 62 -4.96 1.32 -2.01
N ASN A 63 -4.38 1.57 -3.19
CA ASN A 63 -2.94 1.60 -3.41
C ASN A 63 -2.27 2.76 -2.65
N PHE A 64 -2.89 3.94 -2.66
CA PHE A 64 -2.45 5.09 -1.87
C PHE A 64 -2.49 4.79 -0.36
N ASN A 65 -3.59 4.22 0.14
CA ASN A 65 -3.72 3.84 1.54
C ASN A 65 -2.68 2.78 1.92
N PHE A 66 -2.43 1.78 1.06
CA PHE A 66 -1.42 0.74 1.28
C PHE A 66 -0.02 1.34 1.46
N GLY A 67 0.39 2.26 0.58
CA GLY A 67 1.67 2.95 0.69
C GLY A 67 1.79 3.80 1.96
N ALA A 68 0.77 4.61 2.24
CA ALA A 68 0.75 5.50 3.40
C ALA A 68 0.79 4.74 4.73
N THR A 69 -0.04 3.71 4.86
CA THR A 69 -0.17 2.92 6.08
C THR A 69 1.00 1.96 6.27
N GLY A 70 1.52 1.36 5.20
CA GLY A 70 2.69 0.49 5.25
C GLY A 70 3.93 1.25 5.73
N PHE A 71 4.15 2.46 5.20
CA PHE A 71 5.24 3.31 5.65
C PHE A 71 5.06 3.75 7.10
N ALA A 72 3.83 4.15 7.49
CA ALA A 72 3.51 4.51 8.87
C ALA A 72 3.70 3.35 9.86
N ALA A 73 3.54 2.09 9.42
CA ALA A 73 3.81 0.89 10.20
C ALA A 73 5.31 0.56 10.32
N GLY A 74 6.18 1.29 9.61
CA GLY A 74 7.63 1.06 9.61
C GLY A 74 8.10 0.04 8.56
N ILE A 75 7.25 -0.36 7.61
CA ILE A 75 7.62 -1.28 6.54
C ILE A 75 8.47 -0.54 5.49
N PRO A 76 9.62 -1.08 5.08
CA PRO A 76 10.44 -0.49 4.01
C PRO A 76 9.66 -0.34 2.71
N VAL A 77 9.84 0.79 2.02
CA VAL A 77 9.11 1.12 0.78
C VAL A 77 9.31 0.06 -0.31
N ASN A 78 10.53 -0.46 -0.46
CA ASN A 78 10.80 -1.52 -1.43
C ASN A 78 10.00 -2.80 -1.15
N ILE A 79 9.78 -3.15 0.12
CA ILE A 79 8.96 -4.30 0.51
C ILE A 79 7.48 -4.06 0.18
N LEU A 80 6.98 -2.83 0.33
CA LEU A 80 5.62 -2.46 -0.10
C LEU A 80 5.45 -2.63 -1.61
N LEU A 81 6.37 -2.07 -2.40
CA LEU A 81 6.31 -2.14 -3.86
C LEU A 81 6.42 -3.59 -4.37
N MET A 82 7.29 -4.40 -3.77
CA MET A 82 7.39 -5.84 -4.09
C MET A 82 6.11 -6.60 -3.68
N GLY A 83 5.54 -6.29 -2.51
CA GLY A 83 4.33 -6.92 -2.00
C GLY A 83 3.10 -6.66 -2.88
N ALA A 84 2.98 -5.46 -3.44
CA ALA A 84 1.94 -5.11 -4.41
C ALA A 84 2.06 -5.96 -5.69
N GLY A 85 3.25 -6.03 -6.27
CA GLY A 85 3.50 -6.87 -7.45
C GLY A 85 3.24 -8.36 -7.22
N TRP A 86 3.55 -8.89 -6.03
CA TRP A 86 3.18 -10.25 -5.63
C TRP A 86 1.67 -10.44 -5.57
N ALA A 87 0.93 -9.49 -4.98
CA ALA A 87 -0.52 -9.53 -4.89
C ALA A 87 -1.17 -9.50 -6.28
N GLN A 88 -0.67 -8.66 -7.18
CA GLN A 88 -1.15 -8.57 -8.56
C GLN A 88 -0.86 -9.83 -9.38
N THR A 89 0.30 -10.45 -9.16
CA THR A 89 0.64 -11.76 -9.73
C THR A 89 -0.37 -12.83 -9.27
N ARG A 90 -0.72 -12.85 -7.96
CA ARG A 90 -1.72 -13.77 -7.41
C ARG A 90 -3.13 -13.53 -7.94
N ALA A 91 -3.49 -12.28 -8.19
CA ALA A 91 -4.75 -11.90 -8.80
C ALA A 91 -4.85 -12.26 -10.29
N LYS A 92 -3.74 -12.70 -10.92
CA LYS A 92 -3.64 -13.00 -12.36
C LYS A 92 -3.95 -11.79 -13.25
N THR A 93 -3.70 -10.58 -12.75
CA THR A 93 -3.90 -9.31 -13.47
C THR A 93 -2.56 -8.64 -13.82
N SER A 94 -1.43 -9.29 -13.55
CA SER A 94 -0.11 -8.83 -13.95
C SER A 94 0.13 -9.08 -15.45
N ARG A 95 0.82 -8.15 -16.12
CA ARG A 95 1.26 -8.29 -17.51
C ARG A 95 2.75 -8.64 -17.55
N SER A 96 3.15 -9.44 -18.53
CA SER A 96 4.55 -9.86 -18.71
C SER A 96 5.52 -8.68 -18.87
N GLU A 97 5.06 -7.60 -19.49
CA GLU A 97 5.81 -6.34 -19.69
C GLU A 97 6.16 -5.61 -18.38
N TRP A 98 5.42 -5.88 -17.29
CA TRP A 98 5.69 -5.30 -15.97
C TRP A 98 6.72 -6.10 -15.17
N GLY A 99 7.20 -7.22 -15.71
CA GLY A 99 8.22 -8.06 -15.08
C GLY A 99 7.63 -9.01 -14.04
N LYS A 100 8.41 -9.30 -12.99
CA LYS A 100 8.04 -10.24 -11.93
C LYS A 100 8.36 -9.62 -10.58
N TRP A 101 7.60 -9.99 -9.56
CA TRP A 101 7.72 -9.41 -8.21
C TRP A 101 9.08 -9.60 -7.52
N TYR A 102 9.88 -10.57 -7.97
CA TYR A 102 11.23 -10.85 -7.48
C TYR A 102 12.36 -10.32 -8.38
N LYS A 103 12.05 -9.53 -9.41
CA LYS A 103 13.04 -8.89 -10.30
C LYS A 103 13.08 -7.37 -10.05
N ASP A 104 13.28 -6.56 -11.09
CA ASP A 104 13.34 -5.11 -11.01
C ASP A 104 11.94 -4.46 -10.93
N PRO A 105 11.84 -3.20 -10.42
CA PRO A 105 10.63 -2.39 -10.54
C PRO A 105 10.12 -2.35 -11.99
N PRO A 106 8.80 -2.42 -12.24
CA PRO A 106 7.68 -2.27 -11.29
C PRO A 106 7.30 -3.57 -10.55
N TYR A 107 8.17 -4.57 -10.48
CA TYR A 107 7.93 -5.81 -9.73
C TYR A 107 6.69 -6.58 -10.22
N GLY A 108 6.33 -6.48 -11.50
CA GLY A 108 5.13 -7.13 -12.04
C GLY A 108 3.81 -6.46 -11.65
N ASP A 109 3.86 -5.31 -10.99
CA ASP A 109 2.70 -4.50 -10.60
C ASP A 109 2.33 -3.50 -11.72
N ASP A 110 1.08 -3.04 -11.74
CA ASP A 110 0.66 -1.96 -12.63
C ASP A 110 1.47 -0.69 -12.29
N PRO A 111 2.10 -0.01 -13.28
CA PRO A 111 2.81 1.24 -13.03
C PRO A 111 1.97 2.32 -12.34
N THR A 112 0.66 2.32 -12.57
CA THR A 112 -0.32 3.20 -11.92
C THR A 112 -0.49 2.86 -10.44
N ASP A 113 -0.57 1.56 -10.12
CA ASP A 113 -0.65 1.07 -8.74
C ASP A 113 0.64 1.45 -7.97
N GLN A 114 1.82 1.24 -8.58
CA GLN A 114 3.11 1.67 -8.05
C GLN A 114 3.20 3.18 -7.82
N TYR A 115 2.65 3.99 -8.75
CA TYR A 115 2.61 5.44 -8.61
C TYR A 115 1.79 5.85 -7.38
N TRP A 116 0.58 5.31 -7.20
CA TRP A 116 -0.26 5.65 -6.07
C TRP A 116 0.30 5.17 -4.73
N ILE A 117 0.95 4.00 -4.69
CA ILE A 117 1.68 3.55 -3.50
C ILE A 117 2.76 4.56 -3.11
N LYS A 118 3.56 5.04 -4.07
CA LYS A 118 4.60 6.05 -3.82
C LYS A 118 4.03 7.38 -3.36
N GLU A 119 2.92 7.84 -3.94
CA GLU A 119 2.25 9.06 -3.49
C GLU A 119 1.66 8.90 -2.08
N GLY A 120 1.19 7.71 -1.71
CA GLY A 120 0.80 7.37 -0.34
C GLY A 120 1.95 7.45 0.65
N VAL A 121 3.11 6.87 0.29
CA VAL A 121 4.35 6.98 1.10
C VAL A 121 4.74 8.44 1.28
N LYS A 122 4.75 9.22 0.19
CA LYS A 122 5.04 10.66 0.22
C LYS A 122 4.08 11.41 1.12
N TYR A 123 2.78 11.10 1.07
CA TYR A 123 1.78 11.68 1.97
C TYR A 123 2.08 11.38 3.43
N ALA A 124 2.47 10.14 3.76
CA ALA A 124 2.85 9.78 5.12
C ALA A 124 4.06 10.59 5.62
N VAL A 125 5.09 10.76 4.78
CA VAL A 125 6.25 11.61 5.09
C VAL A 125 5.84 13.07 5.33
N GLU A 126 5.01 13.63 4.46
CA GLU A 126 4.50 15.02 4.59
C GLU A 126 3.66 15.22 5.87
N ASN A 127 3.14 14.15 6.46
CA ASN A 127 2.36 14.17 7.71
C ASN A 127 3.16 13.65 8.93
N GLY A 128 4.49 13.53 8.83
CA GLY A 128 5.38 13.26 9.95
C GLY A 128 5.52 11.79 10.39
N TYR A 129 5.12 10.84 9.54
CA TYR A 129 5.28 9.40 9.81
C TYR A 129 6.64 8.89 9.42
#